data_AF-A0A1E7LJB8-F1
#
_entry.id   AF-A0A1E7LJB8-F1
#
_cell.length_a   1.000
_cell.length_b   1.000
_cell.length_c   1.000
_cell.angle_alpha   90.00
_cell.angle_beta   90.00
_cell.angle_gamma   90.00
#
_symmetry.space_group_name_H-M   'P 1'
#
loop_
_entity.id
_entity.type
_entity.pdbx_description
1 polymer ?
#
loop_
_entity_poly.entity_id
_entity_poly.type
_entity_poly.pdbx_seq_one_letter_code
_entity_poly.pdbx_strand_id
1 'polypeptide(L)'
;MNISRRIARIHTAARHVCKALAYRTRSGLIAAAVEQGTLIRTGDLLDRLGADLKDGQRSWYGRHTAKAYRATHLGADAVKVWAQHRTTGKWIHVHVYAPTDPALYTALTTYKATRHLSQADFAEVA
;
A
#
# COMPACT_ATOMS: atom_id res chain seq x y z
N MET A 1 9.66 -24.88 -24.90
CA MET A 1 8.95 -24.92 -23.59
C MET A 1 8.10 -23.66 -23.47
N ASN A 2 6.78 -23.79 -23.32
CA ASN A 2 5.84 -22.66 -23.32
C ASN A 2 6.09 -21.71 -22.12
N ILE A 3 6.28 -20.42 -22.39
CA ILE A 3 6.63 -19.37 -21.40
C ILE A 3 5.68 -19.39 -20.20
N SER A 4 4.37 -19.55 -20.43
CA SER A 4 3.36 -19.58 -19.36
C SER A 4 3.57 -20.75 -18.38
N ARG A 5 3.99 -21.92 -18.88
CA ARG A 5 4.29 -23.08 -18.03
C ARG A 5 5.58 -22.89 -17.22
N ARG A 6 6.56 -22.16 -17.76
CA ARG A 6 7.80 -21.80 -17.04
C ARG A 6 7.51 -20.82 -15.90
N ILE A 7 6.69 -19.78 -16.15
CA ILE A 7 6.25 -18.82 -15.13
C ILE A 7 5.51 -19.54 -14.00
N ALA A 8 4.56 -20.42 -14.34
CA ALA A 8 3.82 -21.18 -13.34
C ALA A 8 4.73 -22.05 -12.45
N ARG A 9 5.72 -22.74 -13.03
CA ARG A 9 6.70 -23.53 -12.28
C ARG A 9 7.57 -22.68 -11.36
N ILE A 10 8.04 -21.52 -11.83
CA ILE A 10 8.80 -20.56 -11.01
C ILE A 10 7.95 -20.09 -9.84
N HIS A 11 6.68 -19.73 -10.07
CA HIS A 11 5.76 -19.33 -9.01
C HIS A 11 5.52 -20.44 -8.00
N THR A 12 5.39 -21.69 -8.43
CA THR A 12 5.25 -22.84 -7.52
C THR A 12 6.52 -23.02 -6.68
N ALA A 13 7.70 -23.10 -7.30
CA ALA A 13 8.95 -23.26 -6.58
C ALA A 13 9.19 -22.12 -5.56
N ALA A 14 8.99 -20.88 -5.98
CA ALA A 14 9.13 -19.68 -5.16
C ALA A 14 8.23 -19.68 -3.90
N ARG A 15 7.04 -20.31 -3.95
CA ARG A 15 6.16 -20.49 -2.79
C ARG A 15 6.73 -21.46 -1.75
N HIS A 16 7.68 -22.31 -2.12
CA HIS A 16 8.27 -23.36 -1.27
C HIS A 16 9.69 -23.04 -0.78
N VAL A 17 10.30 -21.90 -1.17
CA VAL A 17 11.69 -21.56 -0.78
C VAL A 17 11.75 -20.76 0.53
N CYS A 18 11.66 -19.43 0.44
CA CYS A 18 11.78 -18.52 1.58
C CYS A 18 10.53 -17.66 1.74
N LYS A 19 10.20 -17.30 2.98
CA LYS A 19 8.96 -16.57 3.32
C LYS A 19 8.81 -15.27 2.54
N ALA A 20 9.89 -14.52 2.34
CA ALA A 20 9.88 -13.27 1.57
C ALA A 20 9.56 -13.49 0.09
N LEU A 21 10.23 -14.44 -0.55
CA LEU A 21 9.98 -14.79 -1.94
C LEU A 21 8.55 -15.33 -2.14
N ALA A 22 8.05 -16.12 -1.19
CA ALA A 22 6.69 -16.64 -1.24
C ALA A 22 5.63 -15.52 -1.20
N TYR A 23 5.75 -14.55 -0.29
CA TYR A 23 4.81 -13.43 -0.20
C TYR A 23 4.91 -12.47 -1.37
N ARG A 24 6.12 -12.18 -1.85
CA ARG A 24 6.33 -11.39 -3.07
C ARG A 24 5.67 -12.05 -4.28
N THR A 25 5.82 -13.37 -4.42
CA THR A 25 5.19 -14.15 -5.49
C THR A 25 3.66 -14.16 -5.39
N ARG A 26 3.10 -14.22 -4.17
CA ARG A 26 1.65 -14.11 -3.96
C ARG A 26 1.10 -12.74 -4.36
N SER A 27 1.88 -11.68 -4.15
CA SER A 27 1.51 -10.33 -4.59
C SER A 27 1.71 -10.09 -6.08
N GLY A 28 2.63 -10.81 -6.73
CA GLY A 28 2.78 -10.82 -8.18
C GLY A 28 2.95 -9.42 -8.78
N LEU A 29 2.12 -9.08 -9.76
CA LEU A 29 2.16 -7.78 -10.45
C LEU A 29 1.91 -6.59 -9.51
N ILE A 30 1.17 -6.76 -8.42
CA ILE A 30 0.95 -5.68 -7.44
C ILE A 30 2.26 -5.30 -6.74
N ALA A 31 3.11 -6.28 -6.41
CA ALA A 31 4.43 -5.98 -5.83
C ALA A 31 5.31 -5.20 -6.81
N ALA A 32 5.28 -5.57 -8.10
CA ALA A 32 6.00 -4.85 -9.15
C ALA A 32 5.46 -3.41 -9.31
N ALA A 33 4.15 -3.21 -9.31
CA ALA A 33 3.53 -1.88 -9.40
C ALA A 33 3.84 -0.99 -8.19
N VAL A 34 3.97 -1.57 -6.99
CA VAL A 34 4.41 -0.84 -5.79
C VAL A 34 5.87 -0.41 -5.91
N GLU A 35 6.75 -1.29 -6.40
CA GLU A 35 8.17 -0.98 -6.62
C GLU A 35 8.40 0.05 -7.71
N GLN A 36 7.58 0.04 -8.76
CA GLN A 36 7.58 1.04 -9.83
C GLN A 36 6.96 2.37 -9.40
N GLY A 37 6.33 2.44 -8.23
CA GLY A 37 5.67 3.64 -7.73
C GLY A 37 4.30 3.95 -8.35
N THR A 38 3.78 3.09 -9.22
CA THR A 38 2.42 3.19 -9.77
C THR A 38 1.35 2.92 -8.71
N LEU A 39 1.69 2.13 -7.68
CA LEU A 39 0.89 1.92 -6.48
C LEU A 39 1.70 2.31 -5.25
N ILE A 40 1.01 2.75 -4.19
CA ILE A 40 1.63 3.14 -2.93
C ILE A 40 0.90 2.56 -1.73
N ARG A 41 1.68 2.15 -0.71
CA ARG A 41 1.17 1.80 0.61
C ARG A 41 0.98 3.07 1.43
N THR A 42 -0.06 3.14 2.26
CA THR A 42 -0.33 4.33 3.09
C THR A 42 0.84 4.72 4.00
N GLY A 43 1.57 3.73 4.53
CA GLY A 43 2.78 3.99 5.32
C GLY A 43 3.91 4.64 4.52
N ASP A 44 4.08 4.26 3.25
CA ASP A 44 5.13 4.85 2.40
C ASP A 44 4.76 6.29 1.98
N LEU A 45 3.46 6.58 1.78
CA LEU A 45 3.02 7.95 1.55
C LEU A 45 3.30 8.83 2.77
N LEU A 46 2.97 8.33 3.97
CA LEU A 46 3.25 9.04 5.22
C LEU A 46 4.75 9.27 5.43
N ASP A 47 5.60 8.31 5.07
CA ASP A 47 7.06 8.50 5.08
C ASP A 47 7.49 9.64 4.13
N ARG A 48 6.94 9.68 2.90
CA ARG A 48 7.27 10.72 1.91
C ARG A 48 6.84 12.11 2.37
N LEU A 49 5.73 12.21 3.09
CA LEU A 49 5.22 13.45 3.68
C LEU A 49 5.93 13.84 4.99
N GLY A 50 6.97 13.09 5.41
CA GLY A 50 7.70 13.38 6.65
C GLY A 50 6.89 13.15 7.93
N ALA A 51 5.85 12.32 7.89
CA ALA A 51 4.94 12.13 9.02
C ALA A 51 5.58 11.28 10.13
N ASP A 52 5.90 11.93 11.26
CA ASP A 52 6.33 11.26 12.49
C ASP A 52 5.12 10.78 13.30
N LEU A 53 4.60 9.61 12.93
CA LEU A 53 3.41 9.00 13.53
C LEU A 53 3.74 7.62 14.08
N LYS A 54 3.21 7.32 15.28
CA LYS A 54 3.32 5.98 15.88
C LYS A 54 2.58 4.94 15.01
N ASP A 55 3.02 3.68 15.05
CA ASP A 55 2.45 2.57 14.26
C ASP A 55 0.91 2.45 14.38
N GLY A 56 0.35 2.69 15.58
CA GLY A 56 -1.09 2.72 15.80
C GLY A 56 -1.81 3.83 15.02
N GLN A 57 -1.22 5.03 14.98
CA GLN A 57 -1.76 6.17 14.23
C GLN A 57 -1.65 5.95 12.71
N ARG A 58 -0.54 5.38 12.25
CA ARG A 58 -0.36 4.97 10.84
C ARG A 58 -1.42 3.95 10.41
N SER A 59 -1.71 2.99 11.29
CA SER A 59 -2.77 2.00 11.05
C SER A 59 -4.16 2.65 10.97
N TRP A 60 -4.44 3.63 11.83
CA TRP A 60 -5.68 4.40 11.77
C TRP A 60 -5.80 5.22 10.48
N TYR A 61 -4.74 5.88 10.03
CA TYR A 61 -4.73 6.55 8.73
C TYR A 61 -5.08 5.59 7.58
N GLY A 62 -4.53 4.36 7.60
CA GLY A 62 -4.91 3.33 6.64
C GLY A 62 -6.39 2.95 6.68
N ARG A 63 -7.01 2.91 7.85
CA ARG A 63 -8.46 2.67 8.01
C ARG A 63 -9.30 3.81 7.44
N HIS A 64 -8.89 5.05 7.67
CA HIS A 64 -9.55 6.24 7.10
C HIS A 64 -9.47 6.22 5.57
N THR A 65 -8.31 5.87 5.01
CA THR A 65 -8.10 5.73 3.57
C THR A 65 -9.00 4.64 2.99
N ALA A 66 -9.03 3.45 3.59
CA ALA A 66 -9.90 2.36 3.11
C ALA A 66 -11.39 2.74 3.16
N LYS A 67 -11.82 3.48 4.21
CA LYS A 67 -13.18 4.00 4.30
C LYS A 67 -13.49 4.99 3.17
N ALA A 68 -12.59 5.95 2.92
CA ALA A 68 -12.74 6.93 1.86
C ALA A 68 -12.78 6.27 0.47
N TYR A 69 -11.91 5.28 0.24
CA TYR A 69 -11.87 4.52 -1.02
C TYR A 69 -13.19 3.77 -1.28
N ARG A 70 -13.73 3.08 -0.26
CA ARG A 70 -15.03 2.40 -0.38
C ARG A 70 -16.16 3.36 -0.73
N ALA A 71 -16.15 4.57 -0.19
CA ALA A 71 -17.17 5.57 -0.49
C ALA A 71 -17.15 6.01 -1.97
N THR A 72 -15.97 6.03 -2.61
CA THR A 72 -15.82 6.42 -4.03
C THR A 72 -15.91 5.24 -5.00
N HIS A 73 -15.78 4.01 -4.53
CA HIS A 73 -15.72 2.79 -5.35
C HIS A 73 -16.87 1.80 -5.06
N LEU A 74 -18.09 2.30 -4.80
CA LEU A 74 -19.29 1.47 -4.60
C LEU A 74 -19.14 0.39 -3.50
N GLY A 75 -18.35 0.69 -2.46
CA GLY A 75 -18.07 -0.25 -1.36
C GLY A 75 -16.93 -1.24 -1.64
N ALA A 76 -16.29 -1.21 -2.81
CA ALA A 76 -15.19 -2.09 -3.15
C ALA A 76 -13.92 -1.78 -2.33
N ASP A 77 -13.18 -2.84 -1.99
CA ASP A 77 -11.88 -2.75 -1.34
C ASP A 77 -10.78 -2.48 -2.38
N ALA A 78 -9.82 -1.61 -2.03
CA ALA A 78 -8.60 -1.45 -2.80
C ALA A 78 -7.79 -2.76 -2.84
N VAL A 79 -7.00 -2.94 -3.90
CA VAL A 79 -6.12 -4.11 -4.04
C VAL A 79 -5.09 -4.15 -2.90
N LYS A 80 -4.61 -5.35 -2.57
CA LYS A 80 -3.71 -5.56 -1.43
C LYS A 80 -2.36 -6.14 -1.86
N VAL A 81 -1.33 -5.79 -1.11
CA VAL A 81 0.03 -6.30 -1.26
C VAL A 81 0.51 -6.88 0.07
N TRP A 82 1.26 -7.98 0.02
CA TRP A 82 1.99 -8.46 1.18
C TRP A 82 3.23 -7.63 1.37
N ALA A 83 3.34 -7.01 2.54
CA ALA A 83 4.48 -6.20 2.94
C ALA A 83 5.02 -6.69 4.28
N GLN A 84 6.33 -6.57 4.45
CA GLN A 84 6.94 -6.78 5.75
C GLN A 84 6.81 -5.50 6.58
N HIS A 85 6.25 -5.63 7.79
CA HIS A 85 6.16 -4.55 8.75
C HIS A 85 7.56 -4.17 9.23
N ARG A 86 7.92 -2.88 9.14
CA ARG A 86 9.29 -2.43 9.38
C ARG A 86 9.76 -2.61 10.82
N THR A 87 8.86 -2.39 11.79
CA THR A 87 9.20 -2.47 13.23
C THR A 87 9.07 -3.87 13.81
N THR A 88 8.14 -4.70 13.30
CA THR A 88 7.83 -6.02 13.89
C THR A 88 8.35 -7.18 13.05
N GLY A 89 8.81 -6.93 11.82
CA GLY A 89 9.24 -7.96 10.87
C GLY A 89 8.11 -8.88 10.38
N LYS A 90 6.87 -8.69 10.85
CA LYS A 90 5.71 -9.52 10.49
C LYS A 90 5.25 -9.20 9.08
N TRP A 91 4.83 -10.23 8.36
CA TRP A 91 4.21 -10.06 7.05
C TRP A 91 2.73 -9.71 7.23
N ILE A 92 2.32 -8.61 6.61
CA ILE A 92 0.96 -8.08 6.69
C ILE A 92 0.41 -7.82 5.30
N HIS A 93 -0.89 -7.95 5.14
CA HIS A 93 -1.58 -7.72 3.88
C HIS A 93 -2.22 -6.34 3.92
N VAL A 94 -1.67 -5.40 3.16
CA VAL A 94 -2.03 -3.97 3.23
C VAL A 94 -2.65 -3.50 1.92
N HIS A 95 -3.63 -2.60 2.01
CA HIS A 95 -4.19 -1.94 0.84
C HIS A 95 -3.14 -1.04 0.18
N VAL A 96 -3.18 -1.00 -1.14
CA VAL A 96 -2.39 -0.09 -1.96
C VAL A 96 -3.29 0.69 -2.91
N TYR A 97 -2.87 1.90 -3.23
CA TYR A 97 -3.67 2.88 -3.95
C TYR A 97 -2.84 3.51 -5.06
N ALA A 98 -3.47 4.10 -6.06
CA ALA A 98 -2.77 5.04 -6.93
C ALA A 98 -2.25 6.21 -6.06
N PRO A 99 -1.02 6.71 -6.26
CA PRO A 99 -0.50 7.84 -5.47
C PRO A 99 -1.39 9.09 -5.49
N THR A 100 -2.16 9.28 -6.57
CA THR A 100 -3.08 10.39 -6.77
C THR A 100 -4.54 10.08 -6.39
N ASP A 101 -4.80 8.93 -5.74
CA ASP A 101 -6.15 8.53 -5.37
C ASP A 101 -6.79 9.53 -4.37
N PRO A 102 -7.99 10.08 -4.67
CA PRO A 102 -8.66 11.03 -3.77
C PRO A 102 -8.91 10.50 -2.35
N ALA A 103 -8.95 9.18 -2.15
CA ALA A 103 -9.11 8.57 -0.84
C ALA A 103 -7.92 8.86 0.08
N LEU A 104 -6.70 8.93 -0.46
CA LEU A 104 -5.50 9.27 0.30
C LEU A 104 -5.58 10.69 0.85
N TYR A 105 -5.98 11.64 0.01
CA TYR A 105 -6.17 13.04 0.40
C TYR A 105 -7.33 13.23 1.38
N THR A 106 -8.46 12.57 1.11
CA THR A 106 -9.62 12.59 2.02
C THR A 106 -9.25 12.05 3.40
N ALA A 107 -8.44 11.00 3.47
CA ALA A 107 -7.96 10.49 4.74
C ALA A 107 -7.01 11.46 5.45
N LEU A 108 -6.12 12.14 4.71
CA LEU A 108 -5.16 13.10 5.30
C LEU A 108 -5.90 14.23 6.00
N THR A 109 -6.90 14.81 5.33
CA THR A 109 -7.68 15.96 5.80
C THR A 109 -8.65 15.60 6.93
N THR A 110 -9.27 14.43 6.89
CA THR A 110 -10.28 14.01 7.88
C THR A 110 -9.68 13.40 9.14
N TYR A 111 -8.51 12.77 9.05
CA TYR A 111 -7.88 12.16 10.22
C TYR A 111 -7.06 13.19 11.01
N LYS A 112 -7.43 13.40 12.28
CA LYS A 112 -6.85 14.42 13.16
C LYS A 112 -5.32 14.39 13.21
N ALA A 113 -4.71 13.19 13.24
CA ALA A 113 -3.26 13.08 13.36
C ALA A 113 -2.50 13.40 12.07
N THR A 114 -3.17 13.44 10.91
CA THR A 114 -2.54 13.73 9.61
C THR A 114 -3.01 15.05 8.99
N ARG A 115 -4.01 15.71 9.58
CA ARG A 115 -4.59 16.95 9.03
C ARG A 115 -3.57 18.07 8.82
N HIS A 116 -2.55 18.15 9.68
CA HIS A 116 -1.47 19.13 9.51
C HIS A 116 -0.63 18.88 8.24
N LEU A 117 -0.54 17.63 7.77
CA LEU A 117 0.18 17.27 6.55
C LEU A 117 -0.56 17.75 5.29
N SER A 118 -1.90 17.80 5.32
CA SER A 118 -2.68 18.33 4.20
C SER A 118 -2.55 19.84 3.99
N GLN A 119 -2.02 20.57 4.96
CA GLN A 119 -1.80 22.02 4.86
C GLN A 119 -0.44 22.36 4.24
N ALA A 120 0.47 21.39 4.12
CA ALA A 120 1.85 21.64 3.69
C ALA A 120 2.05 21.67 2.17
N ASP A 121 1.39 20.83 1.35
CA ASP A 121 1.83 20.60 -0.04
C ASP A 121 0.72 20.44 -1.10
N PHE A 122 -0.30 21.32 -1.13
CA PHE A 122 -1.21 21.40 -2.29
C PHE A 122 -1.04 22.65 -3.16
N ALA A 123 -0.08 23.52 -2.83
CA ALA A 123 0.21 24.72 -3.63
C ALA A 123 1.21 24.49 -4.78
N GLU A 124 1.93 23.37 -4.81
CA GLU A 124 3.02 23.14 -5.78
C GLU A 124 2.73 22.07 -6.86
N VAL A 125 1.58 21.39 -6.82
CA VAL A 125 1.27 20.27 -7.74
C VAL A 125 -0.06 20.48 -8.51
N ALA A 126 -0.51 21.73 -8.67
CA ALA A 126 -1.68 22.09 -9.48
C ALA A 126 -1.27 22.76 -10.80
#